data_AF-A0A9K3KN02-F1
#
_entry.id   AF-A0A9K3KN02-F1
#
_cell.length_a   1.000
_cell.length_b   1.000
_cell.length_c   1.000
_cell.angle_alpha   90.00
_cell.angle_beta   90.00
_cell.angle_gamma   90.00
#
_symmetry.space_group_name_H-M   'P 1'
#
loop_
_entity.id
_entity.type
_entity.pdbx_description
1 polymer ?
#
loop_
_entity_poly.entity_id
_entity_poly.type
_entity_poly.pdbx_seq_one_letter_code
_entity_poly.pdbx_strand_id
1 'polypeptide(L)'
;MAKTGNAVGNNKRSRSGGGGASDNNNNGWSSDVHALRKAKHRSKVSEDKLLERDRRSALLTRDSKEKHEEGKLRLHIKRTQRQLDKLKQRLEAWDDVEEARLVQQAKEEEERIQKEATEPKKKRGRLGPETWKLKGAARPAWQVYDFDTRYVDPHQKAHEEAARKVARSRNIFAVCQGRFGCEENDVPQPHCREYLALLMQLGLLSMQSNQIKTARKAFLECIDLDGVDHPVTPARCHLMRLYLEANRPESARRLWERLPSTDPSVWIRYSAALIEYVSWKILEEDGSSQETAQVLLVRAIKTNIFCAYYLAFFDHFQAVMEHTDEIEDANESSPLEEAIEYCNSEQLGAWKGTEGALEWIQQVLKSVLLDGGLVGMENDKLTKSDLDWRGPLAKVKESHLLEENADLPSDEKDTCDGGNDNEDDEENEDDEESSAADLAMFATMFETAMEMLEESGQLSKPK
;
A
#
# COMPACT_ATOMS: atom_id res chain seq x y z
N MET A 1 57.72 11.59 -38.83
CA MET A 1 57.44 12.48 -39.99
C MET A 1 56.47 13.55 -39.54
N ALA A 2 56.88 14.81 -39.66
CA ALA A 2 56.17 16.00 -39.23
C ALA A 2 55.36 16.63 -40.38
N LYS A 3 54.26 17.32 -40.03
CA LYS A 3 53.69 18.56 -40.61
C LYS A 3 52.26 18.73 -40.04
N THR A 4 51.99 19.57 -39.04
CA THR A 4 51.79 21.04 -39.05
C THR A 4 50.86 21.56 -40.16
N GLY A 5 49.77 22.23 -39.75
CA GLY A 5 48.90 23.01 -40.63
C GLY A 5 47.76 23.71 -39.88
N ASN A 6 48.07 24.84 -39.23
CA ASN A 6 47.12 25.83 -38.71
C ASN A 6 46.39 26.54 -39.86
N ALA A 7 45.10 26.89 -39.66
CA ALA A 7 44.52 28.08 -40.30
C ALA A 7 43.38 28.66 -39.45
N VAL A 8 43.60 29.91 -39.06
CA VAL A 8 42.75 30.81 -38.30
C VAL A 8 41.84 31.58 -39.26
N GLY A 9 40.59 31.82 -38.88
CA GLY A 9 39.65 32.68 -39.62
C GLY A 9 38.85 33.57 -38.68
N ASN A 10 39.42 34.75 -38.38
CA ASN A 10 38.76 35.88 -37.73
C ASN A 10 37.52 36.32 -38.53
N ASN A 11 36.41 36.63 -37.85
CA ASN A 11 35.58 37.75 -38.31
C ASN A 11 34.97 38.54 -37.14
N LYS A 12 35.57 39.72 -36.95
CA LYS A 12 35.20 40.80 -36.04
C LYS A 12 34.16 41.65 -36.77
N ARG A 13 32.95 41.82 -36.23
CA ARG A 13 32.11 42.98 -36.53
C ARG A 13 31.61 43.61 -35.24
N SER A 14 32.30 44.67 -34.88
CA SER A 14 31.89 45.70 -33.93
C SER A 14 30.73 46.52 -34.50
N ARG A 15 29.72 46.77 -33.67
CA ARG A 15 28.93 48.01 -33.74
C ARG A 15 28.55 48.44 -32.32
N SER A 16 29.14 49.57 -31.91
CA SER A 16 28.64 50.56 -30.95
C SER A 16 27.15 50.82 -31.17
N GLY A 17 26.30 51.19 -30.21
CA GLY A 17 26.47 51.81 -28.90
C GLY A 17 25.20 52.65 -28.66
N GLY A 18 24.68 52.64 -27.43
CA GLY A 18 23.46 53.33 -27.01
C GLY A 18 22.71 52.42 -26.05
N GLY A 19 22.57 52.67 -24.74
CA GLY A 19 22.55 53.93 -24.02
C GLY A 19 21.09 54.33 -23.79
N GLY A 20 20.45 53.78 -22.75
CA GLY A 20 19.11 54.20 -22.34
C GLY A 20 18.38 53.24 -21.39
N ALA A 21 18.23 53.69 -20.14
CA ALA A 21 17.16 53.40 -19.17
C ALA A 21 16.87 51.94 -18.75
N SER A 22 17.40 51.59 -17.57
CA SER A 22 16.67 51.03 -16.42
C SER A 22 15.16 50.79 -16.63
N ASP A 23 14.75 49.53 -16.65
CA ASP A 23 13.63 49.07 -15.81
C ASP A 23 13.87 47.62 -15.39
N ASN A 24 14.18 47.48 -14.11
CA ASN A 24 14.55 46.25 -13.44
C ASN A 24 13.27 45.58 -12.94
N ASN A 25 12.60 44.81 -13.78
CA ASN A 25 11.47 43.98 -13.36
C ASN A 25 11.84 42.49 -13.43
N ASN A 26 12.75 42.11 -12.52
CA ASN A 26 13.10 40.73 -12.26
C ASN A 26 12.02 40.09 -11.37
N ASN A 27 10.83 39.86 -11.93
CA ASN A 27 9.89 38.92 -11.33
C ASN A 27 10.48 37.52 -11.52
N GLY A 28 11.20 37.04 -10.51
CA GLY A 28 11.54 35.64 -10.37
C GLY A 28 10.26 34.86 -10.10
N TRP A 29 9.80 34.10 -11.09
CA TRP A 29 8.65 33.23 -10.93
C TRP A 29 9.11 32.06 -10.06
N SER A 30 8.71 32.02 -8.78
CA SER A 30 9.00 30.88 -7.91
C SER A 30 8.27 29.64 -8.42
N SER A 31 8.83 28.47 -8.13
CA SER A 31 8.23 27.16 -8.38
C SER A 31 6.79 27.08 -7.85
N ASP A 32 6.52 27.75 -6.73
CA ASP A 32 5.23 27.73 -6.02
C ASP A 32 4.18 28.53 -6.78
N VAL A 33 4.55 29.66 -7.39
CA VAL A 33 3.66 30.42 -8.28
C VAL A 33 3.27 29.59 -9.51
N HIS A 34 4.19 28.75 -10.00
CA HIS A 34 3.90 27.84 -11.10
C HIS A 34 3.02 26.65 -10.66
N ALA A 35 3.18 26.15 -9.44
CA ALA A 35 2.34 25.10 -8.86
C ALA A 35 0.91 25.59 -8.63
N LEU A 36 0.74 26.76 -8.00
CA LEU A 36 -0.55 27.42 -7.77
C LEU A 36 -1.31 27.72 -9.07
N ARG A 37 -0.60 28.18 -10.12
CA ARG A 37 -1.23 28.37 -11.44
C ARG A 37 -1.65 27.05 -12.08
N LYS A 38 -0.90 25.97 -11.88
CA LYS A 38 -1.21 24.64 -12.42
C LYS A 38 -2.41 24.02 -11.70
N ALA A 39 -2.52 24.23 -10.39
CA ALA A 39 -3.67 23.82 -9.57
C ALA A 39 -4.94 24.61 -9.97
N LYS A 40 -4.84 25.95 -10.06
CA LYS A 40 -5.95 26.83 -10.46
C LYS A 40 -6.42 26.64 -11.90
N HIS A 41 -5.53 26.13 -12.77
CA HIS A 41 -5.90 25.78 -14.14
C HIS A 41 -6.52 24.37 -14.23
N ARG A 42 -6.29 23.47 -13.26
CA ARG A 42 -6.93 22.15 -13.20
C ARG A 42 -8.39 22.24 -12.73
N SER A 43 -8.72 23.12 -11.78
CA SER A 43 -10.10 23.27 -11.29
C SER A 43 -11.07 23.96 -12.28
N LYS A 44 -10.56 24.55 -13.37
CA LYS A 44 -11.36 25.25 -14.41
C LYS A 44 -11.45 24.54 -15.76
N VAL A 45 -10.91 23.32 -15.89
CA VAL A 45 -11.07 22.56 -17.13
C VAL A 45 -12.40 21.83 -17.06
N SER A 46 -13.40 22.31 -17.82
CA SER A 46 -14.64 21.55 -18.00
C SER A 46 -14.32 20.17 -18.57
N GLU A 47 -15.08 19.17 -18.16
CA GLU A 47 -14.92 17.77 -18.59
C GLU A 47 -14.84 17.65 -20.13
N ASP A 48 -15.61 18.46 -20.85
CA ASP A 48 -15.56 18.58 -22.32
C ASP A 48 -14.17 18.95 -22.87
N LYS A 49 -13.42 19.80 -22.17
CA LYS A 49 -12.06 20.20 -22.58
C LYS A 49 -11.04 19.10 -22.28
N LEU A 50 -11.25 18.29 -21.24
CA LEU A 50 -10.43 17.09 -20.99
C LEU A 50 -10.69 16.06 -22.09
N LEU A 51 -11.96 15.79 -22.41
CA LEU A 51 -12.36 14.90 -23.49
C LEU A 51 -11.83 15.35 -24.85
N GLU A 52 -11.86 16.65 -25.15
CA GLU A 52 -11.31 17.16 -26.42
C GLU A 52 -9.78 17.11 -26.45
N ARG A 53 -9.11 17.31 -25.32
CA ARG A 53 -7.66 17.14 -25.21
C ARG A 53 -7.26 15.67 -25.39
N ASP A 54 -8.05 14.74 -24.88
CA ASP A 54 -7.87 13.30 -25.05
C ASP A 54 -8.14 12.86 -26.49
N ARG A 55 -9.15 13.43 -27.15
CA ARG A 55 -9.38 13.22 -28.60
C ARG A 55 -8.21 13.74 -29.43
N ARG A 56 -7.69 14.94 -29.12
CA ARG A 56 -6.54 15.52 -29.83
C ARG A 56 -5.26 14.73 -29.59
N SER A 57 -5.03 14.25 -28.37
CA SER A 57 -3.86 13.42 -28.05
C SER A 57 -3.94 12.08 -28.78
N ALA A 58 -5.09 11.41 -28.78
CA ALA A 58 -5.31 10.17 -29.53
C ALA A 58 -5.13 10.34 -31.05
N LEU A 59 -5.58 11.47 -31.62
CA LEU A 59 -5.35 11.81 -33.03
C LEU A 59 -3.88 12.06 -33.37
N LEU A 60 -3.11 12.63 -32.44
CA LEU A 60 -1.69 12.96 -32.62
C LEU A 60 -0.77 11.74 -32.44
N THR A 61 -1.06 10.86 -31.47
CA THR A 61 -0.24 9.68 -31.19
C THR A 61 -0.66 8.44 -31.98
N ARG A 62 -1.86 8.45 -32.59
CA ARG A 62 -2.52 7.27 -33.20
C ARG A 62 -2.69 6.10 -32.21
N ASP A 63 -2.51 6.36 -30.92
CA ASP A 63 -2.69 5.39 -29.86
C ASP A 63 -4.06 5.59 -29.22
N SER A 64 -4.75 4.49 -28.93
CA SER A 64 -5.99 4.52 -28.18
C SER A 64 -5.72 4.97 -26.74
N LYS A 65 -6.77 5.45 -26.07
CA LYS A 65 -6.73 5.78 -24.64
C LYS A 65 -6.22 4.59 -23.81
N GLU A 66 -6.68 3.38 -24.14
CA GLU A 66 -6.23 2.11 -23.55
C GLU A 66 -4.72 1.92 -23.63
N LYS A 67 -4.11 2.08 -24.82
CA LYS A 67 -2.64 1.98 -24.97
C LYS A 67 -1.89 2.99 -24.12
N HIS A 68 -2.46 4.17 -23.92
CA HIS A 68 -1.85 5.19 -23.07
C HIS A 68 -1.89 4.79 -21.60
N GLU A 69 -3.00 4.22 -21.14
CA GLU A 69 -3.17 3.69 -19.78
C GLU A 69 -2.25 2.49 -19.54
N GLU A 70 -2.18 1.54 -20.48
CA GLU A 70 -1.21 0.44 -20.46
C GLU A 70 0.24 0.96 -20.38
N GLY A 71 0.54 2.03 -21.12
CA GLY A 71 1.84 2.70 -21.09
C GLY A 71 2.17 3.29 -19.72
N LYS A 72 1.19 3.95 -19.07
CA LYS A 72 1.33 4.47 -17.69
C LYS A 72 1.56 3.34 -16.71
N LEU A 73 0.75 2.27 -16.78
CA LEU A 73 0.86 1.11 -15.92
C LEU A 73 2.25 0.46 -16.03
N ARG A 74 2.75 0.29 -17.26
CA ARG A 74 4.09 -0.25 -17.52
C ARG A 74 5.20 0.64 -16.97
N LEU A 75 5.07 1.96 -17.07
CA LEU A 75 6.03 2.89 -16.50
C LEU A 75 6.02 2.84 -14.97
N HIS A 76 4.84 2.71 -14.37
CA HIS A 76 4.68 2.59 -12.92
C HIS A 76 5.30 1.30 -12.40
N ILE A 77 5.02 0.15 -13.02
CA ILE A 77 5.68 -1.14 -12.71
C ILE A 77 7.21 -0.99 -12.74
N LYS A 78 7.78 -0.38 -13.79
CA LYS A 78 9.24 -0.17 -13.89
C LYS A 78 9.78 0.77 -12.82
N ARG A 79 9.00 1.77 -12.41
CA ARG A 79 9.39 2.70 -11.34
C ARG A 79 9.44 1.95 -10.00
N THR A 80 8.39 1.21 -9.67
CA THR A 80 8.29 0.41 -8.45
C THR A 80 9.40 -0.65 -8.40
N GLN A 81 9.68 -1.35 -9.52
CA GLN A 81 10.80 -2.29 -9.60
C GLN A 81 12.15 -1.64 -9.29
N ARG A 82 12.43 -0.44 -9.83
CA ARG A 82 13.68 0.27 -9.54
C ARG A 82 13.77 0.72 -8.09
N GLN A 83 12.65 1.07 -7.46
CA GLN A 83 12.62 1.42 -6.03
C GLN A 83 12.89 0.18 -5.17
N LEU A 84 12.26 -0.94 -5.51
CA LEU A 84 12.52 -2.25 -4.89
C LEU A 84 13.98 -2.66 -5.02
N ASP A 85 14.57 -2.59 -6.21
CA ASP A 85 15.97 -2.97 -6.42
C ASP A 85 16.93 -2.12 -5.57
N LYS A 86 16.65 -0.81 -5.44
CA LYS A 86 17.45 0.09 -4.59
C LYS A 86 17.33 -0.25 -3.12
N LEU A 87 16.10 -0.46 -2.62
CA LEU A 87 15.87 -0.84 -1.23
C LEU A 87 16.44 -2.23 -0.93
N LYS A 88 16.30 -3.17 -1.86
CA LYS A 88 16.87 -4.51 -1.75
C LYS A 88 18.38 -4.46 -1.59
N GLN A 89 19.09 -3.71 -2.43
CA GLN A 89 20.54 -3.53 -2.31
C GLN A 89 20.94 -2.91 -0.96
N ARG A 90 20.14 -1.94 -0.47
CA ARG A 90 20.36 -1.30 0.84
C ARG A 90 20.15 -2.27 2.00
N LEU A 91 19.09 -3.09 1.95
CA LEU A 91 18.74 -4.08 2.97
C LEU A 91 19.66 -5.32 2.95
N GLU A 92 20.22 -5.69 1.80
CA GLU A 92 21.22 -6.76 1.69
C GLU A 92 22.58 -6.35 2.29
N ALA A 93 22.90 -5.06 2.27
CA ALA A 93 24.17 -4.50 2.76
C ALA A 93 23.95 -3.45 3.85
N TRP A 94 23.06 -3.75 4.80
CA TRP A 94 22.61 -2.80 5.82
C TRP A 94 23.70 -2.49 6.85
N ASP A 95 24.03 -1.21 7.05
CA ASP A 95 24.98 -0.71 8.07
C ASP A 95 24.28 0.34 8.96
N ASP A 96 24.00 -0.02 10.22
CA ASP A 96 23.28 0.83 11.17
C ASP A 96 23.96 2.19 11.40
N VAL A 97 25.29 2.27 11.26
CA VAL A 97 26.06 3.50 11.46
C VAL A 97 25.89 4.46 10.30
N GLU A 98 25.88 3.94 9.07
CA GLU A 98 25.66 4.75 7.87
C GLU A 98 24.23 5.27 7.82
N GLU A 99 23.29 4.42 8.21
CA GLU A 99 21.86 4.75 8.30
C GLU A 99 21.59 5.85 9.33
N ALA A 100 22.15 5.73 10.54
CA ALA A 100 22.04 6.78 11.55
C ALA A 100 22.62 8.12 11.05
N ARG A 101 23.73 8.07 10.30
CA ARG A 101 24.34 9.27 9.70
C ARG A 101 23.45 9.85 8.60
N LEU A 102 22.83 9.04 7.76
CA LEU A 102 21.92 9.52 6.71
C LEU A 102 20.68 10.19 7.32
N VAL A 103 20.09 9.57 8.35
CA VAL A 103 18.96 10.15 9.10
C VAL A 103 19.35 11.49 9.72
N GLN A 104 20.55 11.58 10.31
CA GLN A 104 21.04 12.83 10.87
C GLN A 104 21.26 13.90 9.79
N GLN A 105 21.82 13.53 8.64
CA GLN A 105 22.02 14.46 7.51
C GLN A 105 20.69 14.97 6.94
N ALA A 106 19.68 14.11 6.85
CA ALA A 106 18.34 14.50 6.41
C ALA A 106 17.70 15.49 7.40
N LYS A 107 17.76 15.20 8.72
CA LYS A 107 17.27 16.11 9.76
C LYS A 107 17.99 17.47 9.73
N GLU A 108 19.31 17.46 9.58
CA GLU A 108 20.11 18.69 9.46
C GLU A 108 19.75 19.49 8.20
N GLU A 109 19.45 18.81 7.09
CA GLU A 109 19.00 19.46 5.85
C GLU A 109 17.59 20.04 5.97
N GLU A 110 16.66 19.32 6.58
CA GLU A 110 15.30 19.81 6.88
C GLU A 110 15.35 21.04 7.79
N GLU A 111 16.13 20.97 8.87
CA GLU A 111 16.37 22.12 9.74
C GLU A 111 17.00 23.29 8.97
N ARG A 112 17.93 23.02 8.05
CA ARG A 112 18.54 24.06 7.22
C ARG A 112 17.50 24.71 6.32
N ILE A 113 16.63 23.95 5.69
CA ILE A 113 15.56 24.46 4.83
C ILE A 113 14.58 25.30 5.65
N GLN A 114 14.18 24.83 6.84
CA GLN A 114 13.31 25.58 7.75
C GLN A 114 13.95 26.88 8.24
N LYS A 115 15.25 26.85 8.59
CA LYS A 115 16.02 28.04 9.00
C LYS A 115 16.24 29.01 7.85
N GLU A 116 16.47 28.53 6.63
CA GLU A 116 16.60 29.36 5.42
C GLU A 116 15.27 30.02 5.01
N ALA A 117 14.13 29.40 5.34
CA ALA A 117 12.80 29.97 5.13
C ALA A 117 12.45 31.06 6.16
N THR A 118 12.97 30.97 7.39
CA THR A 118 12.56 31.83 8.52
C THR A 118 13.54 32.95 8.85
N GLU A 119 14.85 32.79 8.57
CA GLU A 119 15.84 33.80 8.94
C GLU A 119 16.31 34.69 7.77
N PRO A 120 16.28 36.03 7.90
CA PRO A 120 16.97 36.91 6.98
C PRO A 120 18.50 36.72 7.11
N LYS A 121 19.18 36.55 5.97
CA LYS A 121 20.62 36.28 5.87
C LYS A 121 21.46 37.28 6.68
N LYS A 122 21.94 36.85 7.84
CA LYS A 122 22.85 37.62 8.69
C LYS A 122 24.18 37.84 7.95
N LYS A 123 24.69 39.08 7.95
CA LYS A 123 25.98 39.43 7.34
C LYS A 123 27.09 38.65 8.05
N ARG A 124 27.80 37.79 7.32
CA ARG A 124 28.96 37.03 7.85
C ARG A 124 29.96 38.00 8.48
N GLY A 125 30.21 37.82 9.77
CA GLY A 125 31.26 38.54 10.49
C GLY A 125 32.65 38.25 9.91
N ARG A 126 33.64 39.02 10.35
CA ARG A 126 35.04 38.82 9.92
C ARG A 126 35.47 37.39 10.23
N LEU A 127 35.88 36.67 9.19
CA LEU A 127 36.35 35.30 9.28
C LEU A 127 37.59 35.23 10.19
N GLY A 128 37.63 34.22 11.06
CA GLY A 128 38.68 34.04 12.04
C GLY A 128 40.07 33.76 11.42
N PRO A 129 41.14 33.78 12.24
CA PRO A 129 42.53 33.60 11.79
C PRO A 129 42.79 32.32 11.00
N GLU A 130 41.97 31.28 11.20
CA GLU A 130 42.05 30.01 10.47
C GLU A 130 41.71 30.12 8.98
N THR A 131 41.04 31.22 8.58
CA THR A 131 40.69 31.50 7.17
C THR A 131 41.72 32.38 6.45
N TRP A 132 42.78 32.80 7.15
CA TRP A 132 43.81 33.65 6.58
C TRP A 132 44.66 32.84 5.60
N LYS A 133 44.66 33.27 4.34
CA LYS A 133 45.52 32.67 3.32
C LYS A 133 46.97 33.04 3.60
N LEU A 134 47.78 32.07 4.04
CA LEU A 134 49.23 32.22 4.18
C LEU A 134 49.84 32.64 2.83
N LYS A 135 50.71 33.65 2.84
CA LYS A 135 51.42 34.17 1.66
C LYS A 135 52.93 33.95 1.79
N GLY A 136 53.63 33.85 0.66
CA GLY A 136 55.10 33.73 0.62
C GLY A 136 55.62 32.36 1.09
N ALA A 137 56.85 32.31 1.60
CA ALA A 137 57.56 31.09 2.00
C ALA A 137 56.87 30.30 3.13
N ALA A 138 55.96 30.92 3.88
CA ALA A 138 55.15 30.26 4.90
C ALA A 138 54.12 29.28 4.32
N ARG A 139 53.66 29.47 3.06
CA ARG A 139 52.68 28.58 2.43
C ARG A 139 53.29 27.23 2.03
N PRO A 140 54.44 27.16 1.33
CA PRO A 140 55.10 25.87 1.05
C PRO A 140 55.53 25.12 2.31
N ALA A 141 56.09 25.81 3.31
CA ALA A 141 56.50 25.19 4.58
C ALA A 141 55.30 24.56 5.33
N TRP A 142 54.16 25.28 5.35
CA TRP A 142 52.92 24.75 5.91
C TRP A 142 52.36 23.58 5.10
N GLN A 143 52.44 23.60 3.77
CA GLN A 143 52.00 22.48 2.92
C GLN A 143 52.83 21.21 3.09
N VAL A 144 54.15 21.32 3.23
CA VAL A 144 55.03 20.16 3.51
C VAL A 144 54.76 19.64 4.91
N TYR A 145 54.63 20.51 5.91
CA TYR A 145 54.27 20.10 7.26
C TYR A 145 52.89 19.43 7.32
N ASP A 146 51.87 19.97 6.63
CA ASP A 146 50.52 19.40 6.56
C ASP A 146 50.53 18.04 5.86
N PHE A 147 51.34 17.88 4.82
CA PHE A 147 51.55 16.58 4.16
C PHE A 147 52.26 15.60 5.11
N ASP A 148 53.42 15.94 5.66
CA ASP A 148 54.21 15.02 6.49
C ASP A 148 53.52 14.64 7.81
N THR A 149 52.67 15.51 8.36
CA THR A 149 52.00 15.27 9.65
C THR A 149 50.55 14.82 9.54
N ARG A 150 49.85 15.13 8.44
CA ARG A 150 48.40 14.85 8.30
C ARG A 150 48.02 14.10 7.04
N TYR A 151 48.96 13.82 6.13
CA TYR A 151 48.66 12.99 4.97
C TYR A 151 48.34 11.57 5.42
N VAL A 152 47.10 11.18 5.16
CA VAL A 152 46.65 9.79 5.19
C VAL A 152 46.39 9.43 3.75
N ASP A 153 47.00 8.34 3.25
CA ASP A 153 46.74 7.87 1.89
C ASP A 153 45.23 7.66 1.71
N PRO A 154 44.58 8.43 0.82
CA PRO A 154 43.14 8.34 0.60
C PRO A 154 42.70 6.93 0.20
N HIS A 155 43.54 6.17 -0.53
CA HIS A 155 43.21 4.83 -0.98
C HIS A 155 43.28 3.82 0.17
N GLN A 156 44.31 3.90 1.02
CA GLN A 156 44.43 3.03 2.19
C GLN A 156 43.28 3.28 3.17
N LYS A 157 42.96 4.56 3.44
CA LYS A 157 41.81 4.93 4.28
C LYS A 157 40.50 4.41 3.70
N ALA A 158 40.29 4.54 2.38
CA ALA A 158 39.10 4.01 1.73
C ALA A 158 38.99 2.48 1.84
N HIS A 159 40.11 1.75 1.72
CA HIS A 159 40.13 0.29 1.92
C HIS A 159 39.83 -0.10 3.37
N GLU A 160 40.39 0.60 4.34
CA GLU A 160 40.12 0.34 5.76
C GLU A 160 38.66 0.66 6.14
N GLU A 161 38.12 1.77 5.64
CA GLU A 161 36.71 2.12 5.81
C GLU A 161 35.78 1.11 5.14
N ALA A 162 36.10 0.65 3.93
CA ALA A 162 35.34 -0.40 3.24
C ALA A 162 35.38 -1.73 4.00
N ALA A 163 36.54 -2.14 4.52
CA ALA A 163 36.66 -3.37 5.31
C ALA A 163 35.85 -3.29 6.62
N ARG A 164 35.88 -2.12 7.30
CA ARG A 164 35.06 -1.88 8.50
C ARG A 164 33.56 -1.89 8.17
N LYS A 165 33.16 -1.32 7.03
CA LYS A 165 31.77 -1.35 6.57
C LYS A 165 31.32 -2.78 6.29
N VAL A 166 32.09 -3.56 5.54
CA VAL A 166 31.77 -4.97 5.25
C VAL A 166 31.68 -5.81 6.52
N ALA A 167 32.54 -5.55 7.51
CA ALA A 167 32.50 -6.27 8.79
C ALA A 167 31.24 -5.96 9.62
N ARG A 168 30.62 -4.79 9.43
CA ARG A 168 29.39 -4.38 10.12
C ARG A 168 28.12 -4.67 9.31
N SER A 169 28.24 -4.75 7.99
CA SER A 169 27.08 -4.92 7.12
C SER A 169 26.40 -6.25 7.37
N ARG A 170 25.08 -6.22 7.57
CA ARG A 170 24.24 -7.41 7.75
C ARG A 170 23.22 -7.51 6.63
N ASN A 171 22.88 -8.73 6.26
CA ASN A 171 21.80 -8.98 5.30
C ASN A 171 20.48 -9.11 6.07
N ILE A 172 19.64 -8.08 5.99
CA ILE A 172 18.38 -7.99 6.72
C ILE A 172 17.38 -9.06 6.26
N PHE A 173 17.41 -9.47 4.99
CA PHE A 173 16.54 -10.54 4.50
C PHE A 173 16.77 -11.87 5.19
N ALA A 174 18.03 -12.17 5.57
CA ALA A 174 18.35 -13.40 6.28
C ALA A 174 18.06 -13.30 7.79
N VAL A 175 18.24 -12.11 8.37
CA VAL A 175 18.09 -11.89 9.82
C VAL A 175 16.63 -11.75 10.22
N CYS A 176 15.82 -11.04 9.42
CA CYS A 176 14.45 -10.66 9.76
C CYS A 176 13.38 -11.47 9.01
N GLN A 177 13.75 -12.58 8.34
CA GLN A 177 12.81 -13.37 7.56
C GLN A 177 11.58 -13.80 8.40
N GLY A 178 10.39 -13.54 7.87
CA GLY A 178 9.12 -13.83 8.56
C GLY A 178 8.75 -12.84 9.67
N ARG A 179 9.47 -11.72 9.78
CA ARG A 179 9.24 -10.65 10.78
C ARG A 179 9.42 -9.24 10.21
N PHE A 180 9.38 -9.08 8.88
CA PHE A 180 9.59 -7.76 8.25
C PHE A 180 8.56 -6.72 8.70
N GLY A 181 7.35 -7.15 9.06
CA GLY A 181 6.27 -6.29 9.54
C GLY A 181 6.33 -5.93 11.03
N CYS A 182 7.13 -6.65 11.83
CA CYS A 182 7.18 -6.48 13.28
C CYS A 182 7.88 -5.18 13.69
N GLU A 183 7.39 -4.54 14.75
CA GLU A 183 7.97 -3.30 15.34
C GLU A 183 9.05 -3.59 16.39
N GLU A 184 9.65 -4.79 16.35
CA GLU A 184 10.75 -5.13 17.25
C GLU A 184 12.00 -4.30 16.93
N ASN A 185 12.75 -3.88 17.97
CA ASN A 185 13.91 -3.00 17.85
C ASN A 185 15.02 -3.49 16.90
N ASP A 186 15.05 -4.80 16.61
CA ASP A 186 16.06 -5.42 15.75
C ASP A 186 15.74 -5.34 14.25
N VAL A 187 14.49 -4.96 13.90
CA VAL A 187 14.01 -4.81 12.53
C VAL A 187 14.17 -3.36 12.09
N PRO A 188 14.87 -3.07 10.97
CA PRO A 188 15.08 -1.70 10.51
C PRO A 188 13.81 -1.09 9.91
N GLN A 189 12.92 -0.62 10.78
CA GLN A 189 11.76 0.19 10.39
C GLN A 189 12.17 1.64 10.11
N PRO A 190 11.52 2.35 9.16
CA PRO A 190 10.36 1.92 8.36
C PRO A 190 10.73 1.14 7.07
N HIS A 191 12.02 0.96 6.78
CA HIS A 191 12.51 0.43 5.50
C HIS A 191 11.99 -0.97 5.16
N CYS A 192 11.82 -1.85 6.16
CA CYS A 192 11.22 -3.18 5.96
C CYS A 192 9.74 -3.09 5.56
N ARG A 193 8.94 -2.26 6.23
CA ARG A 193 7.54 -2.01 5.86
C ARG A 193 7.41 -1.36 4.48
N GLU A 194 8.27 -0.39 4.17
CA GLU A 194 8.30 0.23 2.83
C GLU A 194 8.60 -0.81 1.73
N TYR A 195 9.53 -1.74 1.99
CA TYR A 195 9.84 -2.82 1.06
C TYR A 195 8.64 -3.76 0.85
N LEU A 196 7.94 -4.16 1.93
CA LEU A 196 6.72 -4.97 1.84
C LEU A 196 5.61 -4.24 1.07
N ALA A 197 5.38 -2.95 1.36
CA ALA A 197 4.39 -2.13 0.67
C ALA A 197 4.69 -2.00 -0.83
N LEU A 198 5.96 -1.80 -1.20
CA LEU A 198 6.37 -1.75 -2.61
C LEU A 198 6.27 -3.11 -3.30
N LEU A 199 6.51 -4.22 -2.60
CA LEU A 199 6.29 -5.57 -3.14
C LEU A 199 4.81 -5.83 -3.38
N MET A 200 3.95 -5.44 -2.43
CA MET A 200 2.50 -5.51 -2.59
C MET A 200 2.04 -4.70 -3.81
N GLN A 201 2.47 -3.44 -3.90
CA GLN A 201 2.14 -2.57 -5.01
C GLN A 201 2.62 -3.16 -6.34
N LEU A 202 3.83 -3.74 -6.39
CA LEU A 202 4.32 -4.43 -7.58
C LEU A 202 3.42 -5.61 -7.96
N GLY A 203 2.97 -6.38 -6.97
CA GLY A 203 2.04 -7.50 -7.15
C GLY A 203 0.72 -7.06 -7.78
N LEU A 204 0.05 -6.07 -7.17
CA LEU A 204 -1.22 -5.53 -7.62
C LEU A 204 -1.13 -4.92 -9.04
N LEU A 205 -0.13 -4.10 -9.30
CA LEU A 205 0.09 -3.53 -10.64
C LEU A 205 0.40 -4.60 -11.68
N SER A 206 1.14 -5.63 -11.29
CA SER A 206 1.44 -6.75 -12.18
C SER A 206 0.17 -7.54 -12.51
N MET A 207 -0.72 -7.73 -11.53
CA MET A 207 -2.03 -8.37 -11.71
C MET A 207 -2.91 -7.58 -12.67
N GLN A 208 -3.04 -6.26 -12.47
CA GLN A 208 -3.75 -5.35 -13.40
C GLN A 208 -3.18 -5.39 -14.83
N SER A 209 -1.86 -5.57 -14.97
CA SER A 209 -1.21 -5.71 -16.29
C SER A 209 -1.23 -7.13 -16.87
N ASN A 210 -1.95 -8.06 -16.24
CA ASN A 210 -2.03 -9.48 -16.57
C ASN A 210 -0.64 -10.20 -16.60
N GLN A 211 0.31 -9.70 -15.81
CA GLN A 211 1.64 -10.31 -15.62
C GLN A 211 1.64 -11.28 -14.43
N ILE A 212 0.82 -12.33 -14.52
CA ILE A 212 0.56 -13.31 -13.45
C ILE A 212 1.85 -13.87 -12.82
N LYS A 213 2.87 -14.16 -13.62
CA LYS A 213 4.16 -14.71 -13.11
C LYS A 213 4.91 -13.72 -12.22
N THR A 214 4.91 -12.44 -12.59
CA THR A 214 5.57 -11.38 -11.83
C THR A 214 4.79 -11.10 -10.54
N ALA A 215 3.45 -11.01 -10.65
CA ALA A 215 2.56 -10.84 -9.50
C ALA A 215 2.74 -11.97 -8.47
N ARG A 216 2.68 -13.23 -8.93
CA ARG A 216 2.90 -14.40 -8.08
C ARG A 216 4.23 -14.37 -7.35
N LYS A 217 5.32 -14.00 -8.04
CA LYS A 217 6.65 -13.92 -7.42
C LYS A 217 6.68 -12.84 -6.33
N ALA A 218 6.10 -11.67 -6.60
CA ALA A 218 6.05 -10.58 -5.64
C ALA A 218 5.25 -10.95 -4.38
N PHE A 219 4.06 -11.55 -4.54
CA PHE A 219 3.24 -11.98 -3.40
C PHE A 219 3.90 -13.10 -2.58
N LEU A 220 4.53 -14.09 -3.23
CA LEU A 220 5.27 -15.14 -2.51
C LEU A 220 6.45 -14.57 -1.72
N GLU A 221 7.22 -13.64 -2.31
CA GLU A 221 8.31 -12.94 -1.61
C GLU A 221 7.76 -12.14 -0.42
N CYS A 222 6.60 -11.51 -0.57
CA CYS A 222 5.93 -10.79 0.51
C CYS A 222 5.55 -11.74 1.67
N ILE A 223 4.88 -12.87 1.38
CA ILE A 223 4.49 -13.87 2.38
C ILE A 223 5.71 -14.47 3.10
N ASP A 224 6.79 -14.76 2.36
CA ASP A 224 8.00 -15.34 2.94
C ASP A 224 8.73 -14.36 3.87
N LEU A 225 8.60 -13.05 3.66
CA LEU A 225 9.23 -12.01 4.47
C LEU A 225 8.36 -11.52 5.63
N ASP A 226 7.06 -11.41 5.42
CA ASP A 226 6.06 -10.96 6.40
C ASP A 226 5.78 -12.03 7.46
N GLY A 227 5.85 -13.31 7.06
CA GLY A 227 5.61 -14.45 7.94
C GLY A 227 4.16 -14.93 7.89
N VAL A 228 3.90 -15.99 8.66
CA VAL A 228 2.62 -16.73 8.60
C VAL A 228 1.75 -16.49 9.84
N ASP A 229 2.37 -16.20 10.99
CA ASP A 229 1.67 -16.08 12.27
C ASP A 229 0.98 -14.72 12.45
N HIS A 230 1.67 -13.63 12.09
CA HIS A 230 1.18 -12.25 12.22
C HIS A 230 1.50 -11.43 10.95
N PRO A 231 0.91 -11.78 9.80
CA PRO A 231 1.13 -11.04 8.56
C PRO A 231 0.59 -9.62 8.67
N VAL A 232 1.39 -8.64 8.27
CA VAL A 232 0.99 -7.23 8.16
C VAL A 232 0.33 -6.93 6.82
N THR A 233 0.55 -7.77 5.81
CA THR A 233 0.10 -7.54 4.43
C THR A 233 -0.98 -8.53 3.98
N PRO A 234 -1.95 -8.08 3.13
CA PRO A 234 -2.98 -8.93 2.52
C PRO A 234 -2.44 -9.86 1.41
N ALA A 235 -1.13 -10.15 1.36
CA ALA A 235 -0.49 -10.76 0.19
C ALA A 235 -1.03 -12.17 -0.08
N ARG A 236 -1.38 -12.88 0.98
CA ARG A 236 -2.00 -14.21 0.95
C ARG A 236 -3.38 -14.19 0.29
N CYS A 237 -4.18 -13.16 0.56
CA CYS A 237 -5.53 -12.97 0.02
C CYS A 237 -5.45 -12.69 -1.49
N HIS A 238 -4.60 -11.73 -1.90
CA HIS A 238 -4.40 -11.44 -3.32
C HIS A 238 -3.77 -12.59 -4.09
N LEU A 239 -2.87 -13.37 -3.48
CA LEU A 239 -2.31 -14.56 -4.10
C LEU A 239 -3.39 -15.64 -4.32
N MET A 240 -4.33 -15.78 -3.39
CA MET A 240 -5.48 -16.67 -3.56
C MET A 240 -6.37 -16.24 -4.72
N ARG A 241 -6.74 -14.95 -4.79
CA ARG A 241 -7.49 -14.36 -5.92
C ARG A 241 -6.81 -14.65 -7.26
N LEU A 242 -5.50 -14.39 -7.33
CA LEU A 242 -4.68 -14.64 -8.51
C LEU A 242 -4.70 -16.12 -8.96
N TYR A 243 -4.70 -17.08 -8.02
CA TYR A 243 -4.76 -18.50 -8.37
C TYR A 243 -6.12 -18.92 -8.91
N LEU A 244 -7.21 -18.33 -8.42
CA LEU A 244 -8.56 -18.57 -8.92
C LEU A 244 -8.74 -17.99 -10.33
N GLU A 245 -8.33 -16.73 -10.53
CA GLU A 245 -8.35 -16.07 -11.85
C GLU A 245 -7.49 -16.82 -12.89
N ALA A 246 -6.33 -17.32 -12.48
CA ALA A 246 -5.44 -18.10 -13.34
C ALA A 246 -5.88 -19.57 -13.53
N ASN A 247 -6.99 -19.99 -12.90
CA ASN A 247 -7.50 -21.36 -12.87
C ASN A 247 -6.43 -22.41 -12.46
N ARG A 248 -5.78 -22.18 -11.30
CA ARG A 248 -4.71 -23.05 -10.76
C ARG A 248 -5.07 -23.63 -9.38
N PRO A 249 -6.06 -24.54 -9.29
CA PRO A 249 -6.55 -25.06 -8.01
C PRO A 249 -5.48 -25.79 -7.18
N GLU A 250 -4.55 -26.53 -7.81
CA GLU A 250 -3.45 -27.18 -7.07
C GLU A 250 -2.51 -26.19 -6.37
N SER A 251 -2.26 -25.02 -6.97
CA SER A 251 -1.41 -24.00 -6.36
C SER A 251 -2.11 -23.30 -5.21
N ALA A 252 -3.44 -23.13 -5.32
CA ALA A 252 -4.28 -22.67 -4.23
C ALA A 252 -4.30 -23.68 -3.07
N ARG A 253 -4.45 -25.00 -3.35
CA ARG A 253 -4.38 -26.08 -2.34
C ARG A 253 -3.13 -25.98 -1.48
N ARG A 254 -1.98 -25.92 -2.14
CA ARG A 254 -0.67 -25.76 -1.47
C ARG A 254 -0.56 -24.47 -0.66
N LEU A 255 -1.26 -23.41 -1.05
CA LEU A 255 -1.25 -22.15 -0.32
C LEU A 255 -2.01 -22.29 1.01
N TRP A 256 -3.26 -22.75 1.01
CA TRP A 256 -4.02 -22.85 2.26
C TRP A 256 -3.53 -23.98 3.17
N GLU A 257 -2.90 -25.02 2.63
CA GLU A 257 -2.23 -26.07 3.42
C GLU A 257 -0.99 -25.55 4.16
N ARG A 258 -0.32 -24.53 3.59
CA ARG A 258 0.84 -23.89 4.21
C ARG A 258 0.46 -22.91 5.33
N LEU A 259 -0.75 -22.35 5.26
CA LEU A 259 -1.25 -21.34 6.20
C LEU A 259 -1.84 -22.00 7.47
N PRO A 260 -1.91 -21.27 8.60
CA PRO A 260 -2.43 -21.81 9.85
C PRO A 260 -3.91 -22.15 9.68
N SER A 261 -4.38 -23.18 10.38
CA SER A 261 -5.80 -23.54 10.43
C SER A 261 -6.67 -22.47 11.12
N THR A 262 -6.06 -21.47 11.75
CA THR A 262 -6.69 -20.35 12.44
C THR A 262 -6.70 -19.05 11.63
N ASP A 263 -6.19 -19.04 10.39
CA ASP A 263 -6.26 -17.85 9.52
C ASP A 263 -7.72 -17.37 9.38
N PRO A 264 -8.01 -16.10 9.74
CA PRO A 264 -9.36 -15.56 9.74
C PRO A 264 -9.84 -15.08 8.36
N SER A 265 -8.99 -15.12 7.32
CA SER A 265 -9.39 -14.52 6.04
C SER A 265 -10.47 -15.32 5.31
N VAL A 266 -11.55 -14.61 4.96
CA VAL A 266 -12.64 -15.07 4.10
C VAL A 266 -12.10 -15.51 2.75
N TRP A 267 -11.18 -14.72 2.18
CA TRP A 267 -10.59 -14.95 0.86
C TRP A 267 -9.93 -16.31 0.74
N ILE A 268 -9.29 -16.80 1.80
CA ILE A 268 -8.64 -18.11 1.79
C ILE A 268 -9.66 -19.22 2.07
N ARG A 269 -10.48 -19.06 3.11
CA ARG A 269 -11.37 -20.13 3.60
C ARG A 269 -12.50 -20.45 2.63
N TYR A 270 -13.20 -19.44 2.14
CA TYR A 270 -14.30 -19.67 1.20
C TYR A 270 -13.79 -20.11 -0.16
N SER A 271 -12.66 -19.58 -0.63
CA SER A 271 -12.04 -20.05 -1.87
C SER A 271 -11.59 -21.51 -1.78
N ALA A 272 -11.02 -21.93 -0.64
CA ALA A 272 -10.65 -23.32 -0.42
C ALA A 272 -11.90 -24.23 -0.41
N ALA A 273 -12.99 -23.81 0.23
CA ALA A 273 -14.25 -24.54 0.23
C ALA A 273 -14.85 -24.66 -1.18
N LEU A 274 -14.79 -23.59 -1.99
CA LEU A 274 -15.25 -23.59 -3.38
C LEU A 274 -14.42 -24.55 -4.24
N ILE A 275 -13.09 -24.46 -4.16
CA ILE A 275 -12.21 -25.34 -4.92
C ILE A 275 -12.49 -26.80 -4.57
N GLU A 276 -12.60 -27.13 -3.28
CA GLU A 276 -12.85 -28.51 -2.86
C GLU A 276 -14.24 -28.99 -3.30
N TYR A 277 -15.26 -28.13 -3.26
CA TYR A 277 -16.59 -28.44 -3.79
C TYR A 277 -16.56 -28.77 -5.29
N VAL A 278 -15.87 -27.95 -6.10
CA VAL A 278 -15.70 -28.21 -7.53
C VAL A 278 -14.96 -29.53 -7.75
N SER A 279 -13.92 -29.78 -6.96
CA SER A 279 -13.08 -30.97 -7.05
C SER A 279 -13.85 -32.24 -6.75
N TRP A 280 -14.67 -32.21 -5.69
CA TRP A 280 -15.49 -33.35 -5.28
C TRP A 280 -16.71 -33.57 -6.20
N LYS A 281 -17.52 -32.53 -6.46
CA LYS A 281 -18.85 -32.69 -7.07
C LYS A 281 -18.87 -32.52 -8.58
N ILE A 282 -17.95 -31.74 -9.16
CA ILE A 282 -17.94 -31.46 -10.60
C ILE A 282 -16.86 -32.27 -11.31
N LEU A 283 -15.64 -32.28 -10.77
CA LEU A 283 -14.49 -32.94 -11.38
C LEU A 283 -14.28 -34.38 -10.90
N GLU A 284 -14.88 -34.76 -9.76
CA GLU A 284 -14.74 -36.07 -9.13
C GLU A 284 -13.26 -36.50 -8.97
N GLU A 285 -12.41 -35.57 -8.52
CA GLU A 285 -10.96 -35.80 -8.39
C GLU A 285 -10.61 -36.81 -7.28
N ASP A 286 -9.61 -37.64 -7.55
CA ASP A 286 -9.07 -38.61 -6.59
C ASP A 286 -8.48 -37.90 -5.36
N GLY A 287 -9.12 -38.08 -4.20
CA GLY A 287 -8.70 -37.50 -2.92
C GLY A 287 -9.61 -36.40 -2.38
N SER A 288 -10.52 -35.88 -3.21
CA SER A 288 -11.59 -34.97 -2.77
C SER A 288 -12.85 -35.75 -2.42
N SER A 289 -13.42 -35.48 -1.25
CA SER A 289 -14.65 -36.13 -0.79
C SER A 289 -15.67 -35.10 -0.30
N GLN A 290 -16.91 -35.54 -0.17
CA GLN A 290 -17.95 -34.73 0.45
C GLN A 290 -17.53 -34.26 1.86
N GLU A 291 -16.83 -35.13 2.58
CA GLU A 291 -16.38 -34.88 3.94
C GLU A 291 -15.30 -33.79 3.98
N THR A 292 -14.32 -33.83 3.06
CA THR A 292 -13.27 -32.80 3.00
C THR A 292 -13.87 -31.43 2.64
N ALA A 293 -14.77 -31.39 1.65
CA ALA A 293 -15.48 -30.17 1.27
C ALA A 293 -16.33 -29.62 2.43
N GLN A 294 -17.05 -30.48 3.16
CA GLN A 294 -17.83 -30.05 4.33
C GLN A 294 -16.96 -29.51 5.45
N VAL A 295 -15.83 -30.15 5.77
CA VAL A 295 -14.93 -29.67 6.82
C VAL A 295 -14.39 -28.28 6.48
N LEU A 296 -14.00 -28.04 5.22
CA LEU A 296 -13.53 -26.73 4.78
C LEU A 296 -14.63 -25.68 4.83
N LEU A 297 -15.85 -26.02 4.40
CA LEU A 297 -16.99 -25.11 4.48
C LEU A 297 -17.35 -24.76 5.93
N VAL A 298 -17.38 -25.74 6.84
CA VAL A 298 -17.68 -25.49 8.26
C VAL A 298 -16.62 -24.57 8.87
N ARG A 299 -15.34 -24.76 8.54
CA ARG A 299 -14.27 -23.84 8.97
C ARG A 299 -14.48 -22.44 8.41
N ALA A 300 -14.85 -22.31 7.13
CA ALA A 300 -15.13 -21.02 6.51
C ALA A 300 -16.28 -20.27 7.20
N ILE A 301 -17.38 -20.98 7.50
CA ILE A 301 -18.54 -20.40 8.20
C ILE A 301 -18.16 -19.95 9.63
N LYS A 302 -17.41 -20.78 10.37
CA LYS A 302 -16.96 -20.43 11.73
C LYS A 302 -16.04 -19.23 11.76
N THR A 303 -15.23 -19.06 10.72
CA THR A 303 -14.34 -17.91 10.58
C THR A 303 -15.13 -16.64 10.31
N ASN A 304 -16.05 -16.66 9.34
CA ASN A 304 -16.86 -15.51 9.02
C ASN A 304 -18.27 -15.94 8.58
N ILE A 305 -19.23 -15.70 9.47
CA ILE A 305 -20.62 -16.06 9.28
C ILE A 305 -21.35 -15.15 8.29
N PHE A 306 -20.97 -13.87 8.21
CA PHE A 306 -21.64 -12.89 7.36
C PHE A 306 -21.53 -13.31 5.88
N CYS A 307 -20.35 -13.76 5.48
CA CYS A 307 -20.11 -14.27 4.14
C CYS A 307 -20.96 -15.51 3.82
N ALA A 308 -21.23 -16.38 4.80
CA ALA A 308 -22.05 -17.57 4.58
C ALA A 308 -23.50 -17.21 4.23
N TYR A 309 -24.09 -16.29 5.01
CA TYR A 309 -25.45 -15.82 4.78
C TYR A 309 -25.56 -15.02 3.49
N TYR A 310 -24.58 -14.14 3.23
CA TYR A 310 -24.55 -13.35 2.01
C TYR A 310 -24.50 -14.27 0.78
N LEU A 311 -23.60 -15.25 0.73
CA LEU A 311 -23.54 -16.19 -0.39
C LEU A 311 -24.82 -17.03 -0.52
N ALA A 312 -25.31 -17.62 0.57
CA ALA A 312 -26.46 -18.53 0.54
C ALA A 312 -27.78 -17.84 0.13
N PHE A 313 -27.90 -16.55 0.41
CA PHE A 313 -29.12 -15.78 0.16
C PHE A 313 -28.83 -14.51 -0.66
N PHE A 314 -27.89 -14.63 -1.60
CA PHE A 314 -27.38 -13.52 -2.38
C PHE A 314 -28.48 -12.61 -2.96
N ASP A 315 -29.55 -13.19 -3.52
CA ASP A 315 -30.64 -12.42 -4.13
C ASP A 315 -31.36 -11.48 -3.14
N HIS A 316 -31.42 -11.85 -1.85
CA HIS A 316 -32.04 -11.02 -0.81
C HIS A 316 -31.07 -9.92 -0.37
N PHE A 317 -29.79 -10.26 -0.20
CA PHE A 317 -28.76 -9.29 0.14
C PHE A 317 -28.57 -8.25 -0.97
N GLN A 318 -28.58 -8.66 -2.25
CA GLN A 318 -28.49 -7.73 -3.38
C GLN A 318 -29.65 -6.72 -3.41
N ALA A 319 -30.82 -7.06 -2.88
CA ALA A 319 -31.98 -6.17 -2.86
C ALA A 319 -31.92 -5.12 -1.75
N VAL A 320 -31.08 -5.31 -0.73
CA VAL A 320 -31.01 -4.48 0.48
C VAL A 320 -29.67 -3.77 0.63
N MET A 321 -28.58 -4.45 0.25
CA MET A 321 -27.22 -3.95 0.36
C MET A 321 -26.92 -3.01 -0.83
N GLU A 322 -27.20 -1.73 -0.65
CA GLU A 322 -26.84 -0.66 -1.59
C GLU A 322 -25.41 -0.16 -1.31
N HIS A 323 -24.80 0.56 -2.26
CA HIS A 323 -23.47 1.19 -2.12
C HIS A 323 -22.30 0.24 -1.82
N THR A 324 -22.49 -1.07 -2.02
CA THR A 324 -21.45 -2.03 -1.68
C THR A 324 -20.24 -2.02 -2.61
N ASP A 325 -20.33 -1.33 -3.75
CA ASP A 325 -19.24 -1.03 -4.67
C ASP A 325 -18.28 0.04 -4.15
N GLU A 326 -18.69 0.82 -3.15
CA GLU A 326 -17.86 1.86 -2.51
C GLU A 326 -16.86 1.26 -1.50
N ILE A 327 -17.03 -0.02 -1.10
CA ILE A 327 -16.08 -0.73 -0.25
C ILE A 327 -14.90 -1.22 -1.10
N GLU A 328 -13.97 -0.31 -1.38
CA GLU A 328 -12.65 -0.62 -1.94
C GLU A 328 -11.64 -0.70 -0.78
N ASP A 329 -10.94 -1.84 -0.64
CA ASP A 329 -9.96 -2.10 0.42
C ASP A 329 -10.54 -2.24 1.86
N ALA A 330 -11.45 -3.21 2.04
CA ALA A 330 -11.96 -3.61 3.35
C ALA A 330 -10.83 -3.80 4.37
N ASN A 331 -11.00 -3.25 5.57
CA ASN A 331 -10.01 -3.41 6.63
C ASN A 331 -10.04 -4.88 7.08
N GLU A 332 -8.88 -5.57 7.09
CA GLU A 332 -8.77 -6.99 7.53
C GLU A 332 -9.32 -7.20 8.96
N SER A 333 -9.49 -6.11 9.71
CA SER A 333 -10.03 -6.10 11.07
C SER A 333 -11.57 -6.20 11.13
N SER A 334 -12.29 -5.87 10.05
CA SER A 334 -13.75 -5.87 10.00
C SER A 334 -14.29 -7.11 9.26
N PRO A 335 -14.87 -8.10 9.96
CA PRO A 335 -15.40 -9.29 9.32
C PRO A 335 -16.60 -8.99 8.41
N LEU A 336 -17.33 -7.90 8.63
CA LEU A 336 -18.46 -7.55 7.78
C LEU A 336 -17.98 -6.98 6.43
N GLU A 337 -17.01 -6.06 6.46
CA GLU A 337 -16.45 -5.49 5.23
C GLU A 337 -15.77 -6.55 4.36
N GLU A 338 -14.96 -7.44 4.97
CA GLU A 338 -14.30 -8.53 4.23
C GLU A 338 -15.33 -9.45 3.56
N ALA A 339 -16.47 -9.70 4.23
CA ALA A 339 -17.54 -10.50 3.66
C ALA A 339 -18.22 -9.80 2.47
N ILE A 340 -18.46 -8.48 2.56
CA ILE A 340 -19.08 -7.70 1.49
C ILE A 340 -18.11 -7.58 0.30
N GLU A 341 -16.84 -7.26 0.53
CA GLU A 341 -15.82 -7.19 -0.52
C GLU A 341 -15.68 -8.54 -1.25
N TYR A 342 -15.63 -9.65 -0.49
CA TYR A 342 -15.57 -10.99 -1.08
C TYR A 342 -16.80 -11.29 -1.94
N CYS A 343 -18.00 -11.01 -1.42
CA CYS A 343 -19.25 -11.29 -2.10
C CYS A 343 -19.56 -10.35 -3.28
N ASN A 344 -18.90 -9.20 -3.40
CA ASN A 344 -19.04 -8.30 -4.55
C ASN A 344 -17.91 -8.39 -5.57
N SER A 345 -16.85 -9.13 -5.24
CA SER A 345 -15.76 -9.37 -6.17
C SER A 345 -16.10 -10.40 -7.26
N GLU A 346 -15.15 -10.59 -8.18
CA GLU A 346 -15.19 -11.64 -9.21
C GLU A 346 -15.41 -13.06 -8.63
N GLN A 347 -15.08 -13.28 -7.34
CA GLN A 347 -15.25 -14.58 -6.69
C GLN A 347 -16.72 -14.98 -6.52
N LEU A 348 -17.63 -14.03 -6.37
CA LEU A 348 -19.07 -14.33 -6.44
C LEU A 348 -19.44 -14.90 -7.81
N GLY A 349 -18.82 -14.39 -8.87
CA GLY A 349 -18.97 -14.94 -10.22
C GLY A 349 -18.57 -16.41 -10.29
N ALA A 350 -17.51 -16.80 -9.57
CA ALA A 350 -17.09 -18.19 -9.46
C ALA A 350 -18.11 -19.05 -8.70
N TRP A 351 -18.69 -18.57 -7.60
CA TRP A 351 -19.76 -19.26 -6.89
C TRP A 351 -21.03 -19.42 -7.72
N LYS A 352 -21.51 -18.34 -8.37
CA LYS A 352 -22.69 -18.36 -9.23
C LYS A 352 -22.51 -19.20 -10.48
N GLY A 353 -21.30 -19.20 -11.05
CA GLY A 353 -20.96 -20.03 -12.21
C GLY A 353 -20.86 -21.52 -11.89
N THR A 354 -20.73 -21.87 -10.62
CA THR A 354 -20.56 -23.26 -10.17
C THR A 354 -21.91 -23.87 -9.83
N GLU A 355 -22.32 -24.88 -10.59
CA GLU A 355 -23.64 -25.52 -10.46
C GLU A 355 -23.89 -26.07 -9.04
N GLY A 356 -24.97 -25.62 -8.40
CA GLY A 356 -25.41 -26.11 -7.10
C GLY A 356 -24.61 -25.61 -5.90
N ALA A 357 -23.61 -24.73 -6.08
CA ALA A 357 -22.68 -24.34 -5.02
C ALA A 357 -23.36 -23.45 -3.96
N LEU A 358 -24.20 -22.50 -4.39
CA LEU A 358 -24.97 -21.63 -3.49
C LEU A 358 -26.04 -22.42 -2.74
N GLU A 359 -26.75 -23.32 -3.44
CA GLU A 359 -27.74 -24.21 -2.85
C GLU A 359 -27.11 -25.15 -1.83
N TRP A 360 -25.87 -25.57 -2.04
CA TRP A 360 -25.13 -26.38 -1.08
C TRP A 360 -24.88 -25.63 0.23
N ILE A 361 -24.39 -24.39 0.18
CA ILE A 361 -24.23 -23.56 1.39
C ILE A 361 -25.59 -23.38 2.08
N GLN A 362 -26.63 -23.06 1.30
CA GLN A 362 -27.98 -22.86 1.82
C GLN A 362 -28.53 -24.11 2.52
N GLN A 363 -28.30 -25.29 1.95
CA GLN A 363 -28.68 -26.58 2.55
C GLN A 363 -27.93 -26.83 3.85
N VAL A 364 -26.62 -26.53 3.90
CA VAL A 364 -25.82 -26.68 5.12
C VAL A 364 -26.35 -25.76 6.22
N LEU A 365 -26.57 -24.47 5.93
CA LEU A 365 -27.13 -23.52 6.89
C LEU A 365 -28.51 -23.96 7.40
N LYS A 366 -29.41 -24.34 6.49
CA LYS A 366 -30.76 -24.81 6.86
C LYS A 366 -30.71 -26.09 7.69
N SER A 367 -29.86 -27.05 7.37
CA SER A 367 -29.74 -28.31 8.11
C SER A 367 -29.31 -28.09 9.56
N VAL A 368 -28.37 -27.17 9.82
CA VAL A 368 -27.89 -26.87 11.17
C VAL A 368 -28.93 -26.08 11.97
N LEU A 369 -29.63 -25.13 11.32
CA LEU A 369 -30.66 -24.32 11.97
C LEU A 369 -31.95 -25.12 12.29
N LEU A 370 -32.43 -25.94 11.36
CA LEU A 370 -33.69 -26.68 11.48
C LEU A 370 -33.52 -28.00 12.23
N ASP A 371 -32.60 -28.86 11.79
CA ASP A 371 -32.51 -30.24 12.28
C ASP A 371 -31.62 -30.35 13.53
N GLY A 372 -30.96 -29.26 13.94
CA GLY A 372 -29.93 -29.28 14.98
C GLY A 372 -28.76 -30.20 14.61
N GLY A 373 -28.62 -30.50 13.32
CA GLY A 373 -27.66 -31.43 12.78
C GLY A 373 -26.24 -30.93 13.01
N LEU A 374 -25.43 -31.75 13.66
CA LEU A 374 -23.99 -31.52 13.79
C LEU A 374 -23.34 -31.88 12.45
N VAL A 375 -23.12 -30.88 11.59
CA VAL A 375 -22.36 -31.07 10.35
C VAL A 375 -20.88 -30.93 10.69
N GLY A 376 -20.11 -32.02 10.54
CA GLY A 376 -18.64 -32.04 10.74
C GLY A 376 -18.10 -33.22 11.58
N MET A 377 -16.78 -33.45 11.49
CA MET A 377 -16.02 -34.41 12.31
C MET A 377 -16.02 -33.99 13.80
N GLU A 378 -15.73 -34.90 14.74
CA GLU A 378 -15.89 -34.70 16.20
C GLU A 378 -15.39 -33.37 16.78
N ASN A 379 -14.36 -32.75 16.19
CA ASN A 379 -13.79 -31.45 16.60
C ASN A 379 -14.20 -30.24 15.75
N ASP A 380 -14.82 -30.45 14.58
CA ASP A 380 -15.18 -29.42 13.59
C ASP A 380 -16.70 -29.39 13.35
N LYS A 381 -17.52 -29.66 14.37
CA LYS A 381 -18.98 -29.62 14.25
C LYS A 381 -19.50 -28.18 14.23
N LEU A 382 -20.35 -27.85 13.26
CA LEU A 382 -21.09 -26.59 13.25
C LEU A 382 -22.28 -26.68 14.21
N THR A 383 -22.40 -25.69 15.09
CA THR A 383 -23.47 -25.59 16.08
C THR A 383 -24.37 -24.40 15.79
N LYS A 384 -25.56 -24.36 16.39
CA LYS A 384 -26.48 -23.21 16.23
C LYS A 384 -25.88 -21.90 16.75
N SER A 385 -25.01 -21.95 17.76
CA SER A 385 -24.29 -20.78 18.26
C SER A 385 -23.27 -20.24 17.27
N ASP A 386 -22.67 -21.11 16.44
CA ASP A 386 -21.78 -20.67 15.37
C ASP A 386 -22.54 -19.97 14.24
N LEU A 387 -23.86 -20.14 14.19
CA LEU A 387 -24.75 -19.52 13.21
C LEU A 387 -25.51 -18.29 13.75
N ASP A 388 -25.20 -17.87 14.97
CA ASP A 388 -25.75 -16.64 15.54
C ASP A 388 -24.98 -15.42 15.03
N TRP A 389 -25.59 -14.72 14.06
CA TRP A 389 -25.02 -13.52 13.45
C TRP A 389 -25.20 -12.27 14.30
N ARG A 390 -26.14 -12.25 15.26
CA ARG A 390 -26.47 -11.05 16.04
C ARG A 390 -25.34 -10.63 16.97
N GLY A 391 -24.71 -11.60 17.64
CA GLY A 391 -23.59 -11.35 18.54
C GLY A 391 -22.39 -10.70 17.84
N PRO A 392 -21.85 -11.31 16.76
CA PRO A 392 -20.81 -10.69 15.94
C PRO A 392 -21.22 -9.32 15.38
N LEU A 393 -22.46 -9.15 14.90
CA LEU A 393 -22.93 -7.88 14.34
C LEU A 393 -22.97 -6.76 15.40
N ALA A 394 -23.40 -7.08 16.62
CA ALA A 394 -23.39 -6.12 17.72
C ALA A 394 -21.97 -5.65 18.06
N LYS A 395 -20.99 -6.55 18.02
CA LYS A 395 -19.57 -6.19 18.22
C LYS A 395 -19.05 -5.26 17.13
N VAL A 396 -19.42 -5.51 15.87
CA VAL A 396 -19.07 -4.67 14.72
C VAL A 396 -19.65 -3.26 14.88
N LYS A 397 -20.91 -3.14 15.32
CA LYS A 397 -21.53 -1.84 15.64
C LYS A 397 -20.83 -1.14 16.82
N GLU A 398 -20.47 -1.89 17.86
CA GLU A 398 -19.79 -1.35 19.06
C GLU A 398 -18.36 -0.86 18.72
N SER A 399 -17.60 -1.60 17.91
CA SER A 399 -16.25 -1.17 17.50
C SER A 399 -16.28 0.12 16.70
N HIS A 400 -17.23 0.27 15.77
CA HIS A 400 -17.40 1.51 15.01
C HIS A 400 -17.75 2.70 15.90
N LEU A 401 -18.68 2.52 16.86
CA LEU A 401 -19.02 3.57 17.81
C LEU A 401 -17.82 3.99 18.67
N LEU A 402 -16.93 3.07 19.02
CA LEU A 402 -15.72 3.39 19.77
C LEU A 402 -14.72 4.20 18.94
N GLU A 403 -14.57 3.88 17.65
CA GLU A 403 -13.72 4.62 16.72
C GLU A 403 -14.25 6.05 16.49
N GLU A 404 -15.55 6.19 16.22
CA GLU A 404 -16.22 7.49 16.06
C GLU A 404 -16.09 8.38 17.30
N ASN A 405 -16.16 7.80 18.51
CA ASN A 405 -15.98 8.55 19.75
C ASN A 405 -14.51 8.84 20.09
N ALA A 406 -13.55 8.10 19.53
CA ALA A 406 -12.12 8.32 19.73
C ALA A 406 -11.58 9.48 18.86
N ASP A 407 -12.21 9.72 17.71
CA ASP A 407 -11.89 10.82 16.80
C ASP A 407 -12.53 12.16 17.21
N LEU A 408 -13.38 12.18 18.25
CA LEU A 408 -13.82 13.45 18.84
C LEU A 408 -12.65 14.09 19.59
N PRO A 409 -12.19 15.30 19.20
CA PRO A 409 -11.14 15.99 19.93
C PRO A 409 -11.62 16.20 21.36
N SER A 410 -10.83 15.72 22.32
CA SER A 410 -11.07 15.96 23.74
C SER A 410 -10.91 17.45 24.04
N ASP A 411 -11.96 18.22 23.78
CA ASP A 411 -12.13 19.59 24.23
C ASP A 411 -12.28 19.57 25.76
N GLU A 412 -11.15 19.68 26.47
CA GLU A 412 -10.97 20.14 27.85
C GLU A 412 -9.56 19.70 28.29
N LYS A 413 -8.56 20.51 28.67
CA LYS A 413 -8.36 21.90 29.11
C LYS A 413 -6.83 22.14 29.08
N ASP A 414 -6.34 23.35 28.77
CA ASP A 414 -5.81 24.28 29.78
C ASP A 414 -5.15 25.55 29.21
N THR A 415 -5.77 26.68 29.55
CA THR A 415 -5.20 27.94 30.07
C THR A 415 -4.04 28.71 29.37
N CYS A 416 -4.41 29.95 29.06
CA CYS A 416 -3.74 31.26 29.25
C CYS A 416 -2.68 31.80 28.25
N ASP A 417 -3.11 32.89 27.60
CA ASP A 417 -2.49 34.24 27.61
C ASP A 417 -1.99 34.78 26.26
N GLY A 418 -2.34 36.04 26.01
CA GLY A 418 -1.71 36.89 24.99
C GLY A 418 -2.48 37.03 23.68
N GLY A 419 -3.45 37.94 23.67
CA GLY A 419 -4.14 38.35 22.45
C GLY A 419 -3.19 38.92 21.39
N ASN A 420 -3.49 38.64 20.13
CA ASN A 420 -3.21 39.55 19.03
C ASN A 420 -4.17 39.25 17.88
N ASP A 421 -5.01 40.23 17.56
CA ASP A 421 -5.89 40.26 16.41
C ASP A 421 -5.06 40.13 15.12
N ASN A 422 -5.39 39.13 14.30
CA ASN A 422 -5.38 39.25 12.84
C ASN A 422 -6.24 38.13 12.26
N GLU A 423 -7.41 38.57 11.82
CA GLU A 423 -8.32 37.89 10.89
C GLU A 423 -7.54 37.49 9.63
N ASP A 424 -7.53 36.20 9.30
CA ASP A 424 -7.48 35.65 7.95
C ASP A 424 -7.93 34.18 8.04
N ASP A 425 -9.25 34.02 8.16
CA ASP A 425 -9.99 32.79 7.90
C ASP A 425 -9.77 32.39 6.42
N GLU A 426 -8.91 31.40 6.19
CA GLU A 426 -9.08 30.46 5.07
C GLU A 426 -9.35 29.09 5.68
N GLU A 427 -10.63 28.81 5.86
CA GLU A 427 -11.21 27.50 6.08
C GLU A 427 -10.66 26.53 5.02
N ASN A 428 -9.68 25.71 5.40
CA ASN A 428 -9.42 24.44 4.73
C ASN A 428 -10.49 23.45 5.23
N GLU A 429 -11.73 23.63 4.77
CA GLU A 429 -12.72 22.55 4.70
C GLU A 429 -12.37 21.67 3.49
N ASP A 430 -11.19 21.06 3.53
CA ASP A 430 -11.02 19.72 2.97
C ASP A 430 -11.15 18.80 4.17
N ASP A 431 -12.37 18.75 4.74
CA ASP A 431 -12.84 17.56 5.42
C ASP A 431 -12.76 16.46 4.35
N GLU A 432 -11.60 15.79 4.30
CA GLU A 432 -11.54 14.38 3.95
C GLU A 432 -12.42 13.67 4.99
N GLU A 433 -13.73 13.82 4.84
CA GLU A 433 -14.75 12.95 5.40
C GLU A 433 -14.35 11.58 4.87
N SER A 434 -13.58 10.89 5.71
CA SER A 434 -12.97 9.61 5.42
C SER A 434 -14.03 8.77 4.74
N SER A 435 -13.79 8.37 3.50
CA SER A 435 -14.63 7.41 2.78
C SER A 435 -14.56 6.01 3.42
N ALA A 436 -14.34 5.94 4.73
CA ALA A 436 -14.63 4.79 5.56
C ALA A 436 -16.13 4.56 5.40
N ALA A 437 -16.47 3.68 4.46
CA ALA A 437 -17.74 3.02 4.33
C ALA A 437 -18.46 2.97 5.68
N ASP A 438 -19.62 3.63 5.81
CA ASP A 438 -20.37 3.69 7.07
C ASP A 438 -20.70 2.27 7.53
N LEU A 439 -19.84 1.69 8.38
CA LEU A 439 -19.94 0.30 8.81
C LEU A 439 -21.26 0.09 9.55
N ALA A 440 -21.71 1.12 10.26
CA ALA A 440 -23.01 1.17 10.90
C ALA A 440 -24.16 1.04 9.88
N MET A 441 -24.08 1.75 8.75
CA MET A 441 -25.04 1.63 7.65
C MET A 441 -25.05 0.19 7.11
N PHE A 442 -23.90 -0.36 6.74
CA PHE A 442 -23.81 -1.74 6.25
C PHE A 442 -24.29 -2.77 7.27
N ALA A 443 -24.03 -2.57 8.56
CA ALA A 443 -24.52 -3.45 9.62
C ALA A 443 -26.06 -3.40 9.75
N THR A 444 -26.66 -2.22 9.59
CA THR A 444 -28.14 -2.08 9.59
C THR A 444 -28.80 -2.65 8.34
N MET A 445 -28.17 -2.50 7.16
CA MET A 445 -28.63 -3.15 5.93
C MET A 445 -28.53 -4.68 6.05
N PHE A 446 -27.43 -5.19 6.59
CA PHE A 446 -27.26 -6.63 6.84
C PHE A 446 -28.35 -7.17 7.78
N GLU A 447 -28.64 -6.46 8.87
CA GLU A 447 -29.73 -6.80 9.80
C GLU A 447 -31.09 -6.82 9.10
N THR A 448 -31.38 -5.80 8.29
CA THR A 448 -32.64 -5.70 7.52
C THR A 448 -32.78 -6.88 6.56
N ALA A 449 -31.71 -7.27 5.85
CA ALA A 449 -31.72 -8.43 4.96
C ALA A 449 -31.99 -9.74 5.73
N MET A 450 -31.40 -9.90 6.91
CA MET A 450 -31.63 -11.06 7.77
C MET A 450 -33.06 -11.09 8.33
N GLU A 451 -33.63 -9.95 8.73
CA GLU A 451 -35.02 -9.86 9.16
C GLU A 451 -35.99 -10.25 8.03
N MET A 452 -35.75 -9.76 6.81
CA MET A 452 -36.53 -10.16 5.62
C MET A 452 -36.43 -11.67 5.34
N LEU A 453 -35.27 -12.29 5.58
CA LEU A 453 -35.09 -13.74 5.45
C LEU A 453 -35.85 -14.53 6.52
N GLU A 454 -35.91 -14.03 7.75
CA GLU A 454 -36.73 -14.61 8.82
C GLU A 454 -38.24 -14.44 8.55
N GLU A 455 -38.66 -13.30 8.01
CA GLU A 455 -40.06 -13.02 7.66
C GLU A 455 -40.56 -13.82 6.46
N SER A 456 -39.71 -14.02 5.45
CA SER A 456 -40.01 -14.88 4.30
C SER A 456 -40.11 -16.36 4.67
N GLY A 457 -39.77 -16.75 5.90
CA GLY A 457 -39.80 -18.12 6.39
C GLY A 457 -38.66 -19.00 5.86
N GLN A 458 -37.65 -18.41 5.22
CA GLN A 458 -36.48 -19.14 4.75
C GLN A 458 -35.53 -19.51 5.91
N LEU A 459 -35.56 -18.73 6.99
CA LEU A 459 -34.89 -19.01 8.26
C LEU A 459 -35.93 -19.10 9.39
N SER A 460 -35.81 -20.10 10.28
CA SER A 460 -36.69 -20.18 11.44
C SER A 460 -36.28 -19.11 12.46
N LYS A 461 -37.22 -18.30 12.94
CA LYS A 461 -36.96 -17.38 14.06
C LYS A 461 -36.40 -18.17 15.25
N PRO A 462 -35.24 -17.79 15.81
CA PRO A 462 -34.78 -18.41 17.05
C PRO A 462 -35.83 -18.15 18.12
N LYS A 463 -36.27 -19.24 18.76
CA LYS A 463 -37.30 -19.20 19.81
C LYS A 463 -36.78 -18.63 21.11
#